data_AF-A0A8T4XLG5-F1
#
_entry.id   AF-A0A8T4XLG5-F1
#
_cell.length_a   1.000
_cell.length_b   1.000
_cell.length_c   1.000
_cell.angle_alpha   90.00
_cell.angle_beta   90.00
_cell.angle_gamma   90.00
#
_symmetry.space_group_name_H-M   'P 1'
#
loop_
_entity.id
_entity.type
_entity.pdbx_description
1 polymer ?
#
loop_
_entity_poly.entity_id
_entity_poly.type
_entity_poly.pdbx_seq_one_letter_code
_entity_poly.pdbx_strand_id
1 'polypeptide(L)'
;MTEKEGGCSEKKREKEEKEDIEELREVLSVVSKEVPALIKGIIGSIFSEEAGRDMGRAAAAFYKELKEAGLPENVAVKMTEGYMSAFMSLGEVLKQAVGGGKKVESKELEKEISRRIKEKLAEKGLAEKEEDEEDEG
;
A
#
# COMPACT_ATOMS: atom_id res chain seq x y z
N MET A 1 18.02 -17.53 65.52
CA MET A 1 16.84 -16.89 64.90
C MET A 1 17.34 -15.92 63.86
N THR A 2 17.61 -16.40 62.66
CA THR A 2 18.06 -15.59 61.53
C THR A 2 17.21 -16.06 60.36
N GLU A 3 16.29 -15.22 59.89
CA GLU A 3 15.57 -15.33 58.61
C GLU A 3 14.29 -14.46 58.70
N LYS A 4 14.37 -13.14 58.42
CA LYS A 4 13.21 -12.39 57.90
C LYS A 4 13.43 -10.92 57.47
N GLU A 5 14.55 -10.54 56.88
CA GLU A 5 14.69 -9.13 56.41
C GLU A 5 14.92 -8.94 54.90
N GLY A 6 14.95 -10.01 54.09
CA GLY A 6 15.15 -9.88 52.63
C GLY A 6 13.88 -9.60 51.79
N GLY A 7 12.70 -10.04 52.22
CA GLY A 7 11.53 -10.17 51.33
C GLY A 7 10.72 -8.90 51.04
N CYS A 8 11.00 -7.78 51.73
CA CYS A 8 10.21 -6.54 51.58
C CYS A 8 10.76 -5.62 50.47
N SER A 9 12.07 -5.67 50.20
CA SER A 9 12.71 -4.81 49.19
C SER A 9 12.59 -5.35 47.76
N GLU A 10 12.59 -6.68 47.57
CA GLU A 10 12.45 -7.30 46.24
C GLU A 10 11.02 -7.17 45.69
N LYS A 11 10.00 -7.37 46.53
CA LYS A 11 8.59 -7.23 46.13
C LYS A 11 8.21 -5.83 45.64
N LYS A 12 8.89 -4.80 46.14
CA LYS A 12 8.64 -3.42 45.72
C LYS A 12 9.25 -3.13 44.34
N ARG A 13 10.48 -3.60 44.10
CA ARG A 13 11.15 -3.48 42.80
C ARG A 13 10.46 -4.27 41.69
N GLU A 14 10.03 -5.50 41.97
CA GLU A 14 9.23 -6.28 41.01
C GLU A 14 7.90 -5.62 40.66
N LYS A 15 7.31 -4.84 41.58
CA LYS A 15 6.04 -4.15 41.32
C LYS A 15 6.25 -2.92 40.45
N GLU A 16 7.30 -2.14 40.73
CA GLU A 16 7.71 -1.00 39.88
C GLU A 16 8.09 -1.46 38.45
N GLU A 17 8.89 -2.52 38.32
CA GLU A 17 9.23 -3.07 36.99
C GLU A 17 8.01 -3.60 36.22
N LYS A 18 7.02 -4.19 36.91
CA LYS A 18 5.76 -4.63 36.29
C LYS A 18 4.91 -3.45 35.83
N GLU A 19 4.83 -2.39 36.64
CA GLU A 19 4.13 -1.15 36.28
C GLU A 19 4.78 -0.49 35.05
N ASP A 20 6.11 -0.40 34.99
CA ASP A 20 6.84 0.14 33.82
C ASP A 20 6.57 -0.67 32.53
N ILE A 21 6.53 -2.01 32.64
CA ILE A 21 6.24 -2.88 31.49
C ILE A 21 4.78 -2.73 31.04
N GLU A 22 3.85 -2.55 31.97
CA GLU A 22 2.43 -2.32 31.66
C GLU A 22 2.22 -0.98 30.93
N GLU A 23 2.86 0.10 31.38
CA GLU A 23 2.81 1.40 30.72
C GLU A 23 3.39 1.34 29.29
N LEU A 24 4.54 0.68 29.11
CA LEU A 24 5.10 0.46 27.78
C LEU A 24 4.18 -0.37 26.89
N ARG A 25 3.51 -1.39 27.45
CA ARG A 25 2.51 -2.20 26.73
C ARG A 25 1.34 -1.36 26.26
N GLU A 26 0.89 -0.42 27.08
CA GLU A 26 -0.21 0.48 26.76
C GLU A 26 0.18 1.43 25.62
N VAL A 27 1.35 2.06 25.71
CA VAL A 27 1.88 2.92 24.64
C VAL A 27 2.03 2.15 23.34
N LEU A 28 2.65 0.96 23.37
CA LEU A 28 2.82 0.12 22.18
C LEU A 28 1.48 -0.36 21.62
N SER A 29 0.50 -0.62 22.49
CA SER A 29 -0.87 -0.97 22.07
C SER A 29 -1.52 0.17 21.30
N VAL A 30 -1.41 1.42 21.76
CA VAL A 30 -1.90 2.60 21.03
C VAL A 30 -1.16 2.77 19.72
N VAL A 31 0.18 2.76 19.71
CA VAL A 31 0.99 2.92 18.49
C VAL A 31 0.65 1.84 17.45
N SER A 32 0.46 0.60 17.89
CA SER A 32 0.10 -0.52 17.01
C SER A 32 -1.29 -0.39 16.38
N LYS A 33 -2.16 0.46 16.93
CA LYS A 33 -3.50 0.74 16.39
C LYS A 33 -3.50 1.97 15.49
N GLU A 34 -2.90 3.06 15.98
CA GLU A 34 -2.94 4.36 15.30
C GLU A 34 -2.08 4.37 14.04
N VAL A 35 -0.85 3.82 14.08
CA VAL A 35 0.05 3.84 12.92
C VAL A 35 -0.55 3.09 11.72
N PRO A 36 -1.08 1.85 11.85
CA PRO A 36 -1.74 1.19 10.73
C PRO A 36 -3.03 1.88 10.27
N ALA A 37 -3.79 2.50 11.18
CA ALA A 37 -5.01 3.23 10.82
C ALA A 37 -4.69 4.46 9.95
N LEU A 38 -3.65 5.21 10.31
CA LEU A 38 -3.19 6.36 9.53
C LEU A 38 -2.72 5.94 8.13
N ILE A 39 -1.91 4.87 8.03
CA ILE A 39 -1.45 4.40 6.73
C ILE A 39 -2.63 3.91 5.87
N LYS A 40 -3.62 3.21 6.45
CA LYS A 40 -4.86 2.84 5.74
C LYS A 40 -5.62 4.05 5.21
N GLY A 41 -5.71 5.12 6.00
CA GLY A 41 -6.34 6.37 5.57
C GLY A 41 -5.63 7.01 4.38
N ILE A 42 -4.29 7.08 4.42
CA ILE A 42 -3.46 7.62 3.33
C ILE A 42 -3.60 6.75 2.07
N ILE A 43 -3.52 5.41 2.20
CA ILE A 43 -3.76 4.48 1.08
C ILE A 43 -5.16 4.70 0.51
N GLY A 44 -6.20 4.77 1.33
CA GLY A 44 -7.57 5.01 0.86
C GLY A 44 -7.72 6.32 0.08
N SER A 45 -7.01 7.37 0.50
CA SER A 45 -6.96 8.65 -0.20
C SER A 45 -6.25 8.54 -1.56
N ILE A 46 -5.10 7.85 -1.60
CA ILE A 46 -4.21 7.76 -2.78
C ILE A 46 -4.70 6.70 -3.80
N PHE A 47 -5.35 5.63 -3.35
CA PHE A 47 -5.91 4.55 -4.18
C PHE A 47 -7.42 4.67 -4.39
N SER A 48 -7.97 5.86 -4.20
CA SER A 48 -9.37 6.16 -4.55
C SER A 48 -9.54 6.23 -6.07
N GLU A 49 -10.77 6.08 -6.55
CA GLU A 49 -11.09 6.28 -7.97
C GLU A 49 -10.73 7.71 -8.43
N GLU A 50 -10.91 8.70 -7.56
CA GLU A 50 -10.54 10.08 -7.80
C GLU A 50 -9.03 10.26 -7.94
N ALA A 51 -8.26 9.73 -6.99
CA ALA A 51 -6.80 9.78 -7.05
C ALA A 51 -6.24 9.01 -8.25
N GLY A 52 -6.86 7.89 -8.64
CA GLY A 52 -6.52 7.18 -9.88
C GLY A 52 -6.76 8.03 -11.14
N ARG A 53 -7.87 8.78 -11.20
CA ARG A 53 -8.13 9.72 -12.31
C ARG A 53 -7.15 10.88 -12.31
N ASP A 54 -6.82 11.43 -11.15
CA ASP A 54 -5.82 12.51 -11.01
C ASP A 54 -4.44 12.04 -11.47
N MET A 55 -4.03 10.85 -11.04
CA MET A 55 -2.78 10.22 -11.47
C MET A 55 -2.75 10.03 -12.99
N GLY A 56 -3.82 9.50 -13.59
CA GLY A 56 -3.92 9.33 -15.04
C GLY A 56 -3.82 10.66 -15.80
N ARG A 57 -4.48 11.71 -15.30
CA ARG A 57 -4.37 13.07 -15.88
C ARG A 57 -2.94 13.62 -15.80
N ALA A 58 -2.27 13.43 -14.66
CA ALA A 58 -0.90 13.87 -14.47
C ALA A 58 0.07 13.14 -15.40
N ALA A 59 -0.05 11.82 -15.54
CA ALA A 59 0.77 11.03 -16.45
C ALA A 59 0.55 11.44 -17.92
N ALA A 60 -0.70 11.66 -18.32
CA ALA A 60 -1.04 12.12 -19.67
C ALA A 60 -0.47 13.51 -19.98
N ALA A 61 -0.59 14.45 -19.02
CA ALA A 61 0.00 15.78 -19.16
C ALA A 61 1.52 15.72 -19.26
N PHE A 62 2.17 14.92 -18.40
CA PHE A 62 3.61 14.70 -18.44
C PHE A 62 4.07 14.15 -19.79
N TYR A 63 3.42 13.09 -20.29
CA TYR A 63 3.71 12.53 -21.62
C TYR A 63 3.58 13.57 -22.74
N LYS A 64 2.49 14.35 -22.70
CA LYS A 64 2.22 15.39 -23.70
C LYS A 64 3.33 16.45 -23.72
N GLU A 65 3.73 16.96 -22.55
CA GLU A 65 4.82 17.93 -22.42
C GLU A 65 6.16 17.37 -22.94
N LEU A 66 6.46 16.09 -22.69
CA LEU A 66 7.66 15.45 -23.24
C LEU A 66 7.62 15.41 -24.77
N LYS A 67 6.49 15.03 -25.36
CA LYS A 67 6.29 15.03 -26.82
C LYS A 67 6.43 16.44 -27.41
N GLU A 68 5.84 17.44 -26.76
CA GLU A 68 5.91 18.85 -27.17
C GLU A 68 7.34 19.42 -27.05
N ALA A 69 8.12 18.96 -26.07
CA ALA A 69 9.54 19.27 -25.93
C ALA A 69 10.42 18.59 -27.00
N GLY A 70 9.84 17.78 -27.89
CA GLY A 70 10.53 17.13 -29.00
C GLY A 70 11.18 15.79 -28.62
N LEU A 71 10.80 15.19 -27.49
CA LEU A 71 11.26 13.84 -27.17
C LEU A 71 10.64 12.81 -28.13
N PRO A 72 11.42 11.80 -28.55
CA PRO A 72 10.89 10.65 -29.28
C PRO A 72 9.79 9.96 -28.48
N GLU A 73 8.77 9.44 -29.18
CA GLU A 73 7.61 8.79 -28.56
C GLU A 73 7.99 7.67 -27.60
N ASN A 74 8.88 6.78 -28.00
CA ASN A 74 9.36 5.69 -27.15
C ASN A 74 10.06 6.18 -25.87
N VAL A 75 10.78 7.30 -25.94
CA VAL A 75 11.46 7.90 -24.78
C VAL A 75 10.43 8.55 -23.86
N ALA A 76 9.46 9.27 -24.42
CA ALA A 76 8.39 9.90 -23.65
C ALA A 76 7.50 8.87 -22.94
N VAL A 77 7.15 7.76 -23.61
CA VAL A 77 6.43 6.63 -23.01
C VAL A 77 7.25 6.06 -21.84
N LYS A 78 8.52 5.72 -22.08
CA LYS A 78 9.39 5.13 -21.05
C LYS A 78 9.58 6.03 -19.83
N MET A 79 9.72 7.35 -20.02
CA MET A 79 9.81 8.30 -18.91
C MET A 79 8.50 8.39 -18.12
N THR A 80 7.37 8.36 -18.81
CA THR A 80 6.04 8.38 -18.17
C THR A 80 5.77 7.08 -17.40
N GLU A 81 6.13 5.92 -17.96
CA GLU A 81 6.10 4.62 -17.28
C GLU A 81 6.96 4.65 -16.02
N GLY A 82 8.18 5.20 -16.10
CA GLY A 82 9.06 5.36 -14.95
C GLY A 82 8.46 6.25 -13.84
N TYR A 83 7.82 7.36 -14.23
CA TYR A 83 7.08 8.23 -13.32
C TYR A 83 5.94 7.50 -12.60
N MET A 84 5.13 6.73 -13.35
CA MET A 84 4.03 5.94 -12.77
C MET A 84 4.53 4.80 -11.90
N SER A 85 5.61 4.13 -12.31
CA SER A 85 6.23 3.02 -11.57
C SER A 85 6.70 3.47 -10.19
N ALA A 86 7.34 4.63 -10.08
CA ALA A 86 7.78 5.17 -8.79
C ALA A 86 6.61 5.36 -7.81
N PHE A 87 5.46 5.81 -8.32
CA PHE A 87 4.24 5.96 -7.54
C PHE A 87 3.64 4.60 -7.11
N MET A 88 3.59 3.63 -8.02
CA MET A 88 3.09 2.28 -7.71
C MET A 88 3.96 1.55 -6.70
N SER A 89 5.30 1.63 -6.83
CA SER A 89 6.24 1.01 -5.88
C SER A 89 6.09 1.56 -4.46
N LEU A 90 5.83 2.86 -4.31
CA LEU A 90 5.50 3.44 -3.00
C LEU A 90 4.19 2.83 -2.46
N GLY A 91 3.19 2.66 -3.32
CA GLY A 91 1.97 1.94 -3.03
C GLY A 91 2.16 0.53 -2.48
N GLU A 92 3.04 -0.24 -3.12
CA GLU A 92 3.36 -1.61 -2.71
C GLU A 92 4.02 -1.65 -1.33
N VAL A 93 4.96 -0.75 -1.06
CA VAL A 93 5.59 -0.61 0.26
C VAL A 93 4.56 -0.29 1.34
N LEU A 94 3.64 0.65 1.07
CA LEU A 94 2.56 1.00 1.99
C LEU A 94 1.61 -0.18 2.21
N LYS A 95 1.26 -0.92 1.15
CA LYS A 95 0.44 -2.14 1.22
C LYS A 95 1.13 -3.22 2.04
N GLN A 96 2.44 -3.40 1.90
CA GLN A 96 3.22 -4.36 2.67
C GLN A 96 3.32 -3.97 4.15
N ALA A 97 3.49 -2.68 4.45
CA ALA A 97 3.56 -2.15 5.82
C ALA A 97 2.23 -2.30 6.57
N VAL A 98 1.10 -2.10 5.88
CA VAL A 98 -0.25 -2.29 6.46
C VAL A 98 -0.70 -3.75 6.47
N GLY A 99 -0.20 -4.56 5.54
CA GLY A 99 -0.63 -5.93 5.29
C GLY A 99 0.16 -7.02 6.03
N GLY A 100 0.89 -6.67 7.11
CA GLY A 100 1.80 -7.54 7.84
C GLY A 100 1.52 -9.06 7.74
N GLY A 101 2.39 -9.78 7.02
CA GLY A 101 2.69 -11.20 7.25
C GLY A 101 1.70 -12.28 6.78
N LYS A 102 0.56 -11.96 6.14
CA LYS A 102 -0.24 -13.01 5.48
C LYS A 102 0.04 -13.04 3.98
N LYS A 103 0.44 -14.22 3.47
CA LYS A 103 0.07 -14.68 2.13
C LYS A 103 -1.46 -14.66 2.05
N VAL A 104 -2.06 -13.47 1.96
CA VAL A 104 -3.41 -13.35 1.41
C VAL A 104 -3.25 -13.81 -0.02
N GLU A 105 -4.03 -14.80 -0.43
CA GLU A 105 -4.01 -15.32 -1.78
C GLU A 105 -4.21 -14.16 -2.77
N SER A 106 -3.11 -13.56 -3.25
CA SER A 106 -3.14 -12.47 -4.24
C SER A 106 -3.99 -12.86 -5.44
N LYS A 107 -4.06 -14.17 -5.74
CA LYS A 107 -4.89 -14.74 -6.79
C LYS A 107 -6.38 -14.47 -6.64
N GLU A 108 -6.93 -14.38 -5.43
CA GLU A 108 -8.38 -14.19 -5.23
C GLU A 108 -8.75 -12.71 -5.35
N LEU A 109 -7.93 -11.83 -4.76
CA LEU A 109 -8.07 -10.37 -4.91
C LEU A 109 -7.79 -9.91 -6.35
N GLU A 110 -6.79 -10.46 -7.03
CA GLU A 110 -6.51 -10.19 -8.44
C GLU A 110 -7.67 -10.61 -9.34
N LYS A 111 -8.26 -11.80 -9.12
CA LYS A 111 -9.44 -12.25 -9.85
C LYS A 111 -10.64 -11.33 -9.64
N GLU A 112 -10.87 -10.87 -8.41
CA GLU A 112 -11.97 -9.96 -8.08
C GLU A 112 -11.77 -8.58 -8.73
N ILE A 113 -10.54 -8.05 -8.69
CA ILE A 113 -10.17 -6.78 -9.33
C ILE A 113 -10.32 -6.89 -10.85
N SER A 114 -9.76 -7.93 -11.48
CA SER A 114 -9.90 -8.18 -12.92
C SER A 114 -11.36 -8.34 -13.34
N ARG A 115 -12.18 -9.05 -12.56
CA ARG A 115 -13.61 -9.17 -12.83
C ARG A 115 -14.31 -7.81 -12.81
N ARG A 116 -14.09 -7.01 -11.76
CA ARG A 116 -14.71 -5.67 -11.64
C ARG A 116 -14.26 -4.72 -12.75
N ILE A 117 -12.99 -4.77 -13.15
CA ILE A 117 -12.49 -3.97 -14.27
C ILE A 117 -13.17 -4.40 -15.56
N LYS A 118 -13.24 -5.71 -15.85
CA LYS A 118 -13.87 -6.24 -17.05
C LYS A 118 -15.36 -5.92 -17.13
N GLU A 119 -16.06 -6.00 -15.99
CA GLU A 119 -17.48 -5.67 -15.87
C GLU A 119 -17.72 -4.17 -16.09
N LYS A 120 -16.91 -3.29 -15.48
CA LYS A 120 -17.00 -1.84 -15.71
C LYS A 120 -16.60 -1.40 -17.13
N LEU A 121 -15.68 -2.10 -17.77
CA LEU A 121 -15.31 -1.85 -19.18
C LEU A 121 -16.42 -2.26 -20.13
N ALA A 122 -17.06 -3.42 -19.88
CA ALA A 122 -18.22 -3.89 -20.63
C ALA A 122 -19.43 -2.94 -20.45
N GLU A 123 -19.66 -2.43 -19.24
CA GLU A 123 -20.73 -1.47 -18.94
C GLU A 123 -20.50 -0.11 -19.63
N LYS A 124 -19.23 0.29 -19.80
CA LYS A 124 -18.86 1.55 -20.48
C LYS A 124 -18.72 1.44 -22.00
N GLY A 125 -18.98 0.27 -22.59
CA GLY A 125 -18.96 0.06 -24.05
C GLY A 125 -17.58 0.19 -24.70
N LEU A 126 -16.50 0.21 -23.91
CA LEU A 126 -15.11 0.26 -24.38
C LEU A 126 -14.56 -1.17 -24.37
N ALA A 127 -15.08 -2.02 -25.24
CA ALA A 127 -14.46 -3.29 -25.56
C ALA A 127 -13.47 -3.05 -26.71
N GLU A 128 -12.22 -2.75 -26.38
CA GLU A 128 -11.16 -2.99 -27.36
C GLU A 128 -11.05 -4.51 -27.50
N LYS A 129 -11.45 -4.99 -28.68
CA LYS A 129 -11.07 -6.31 -29.13
C LYS A 129 -9.57 -6.25 -29.39
N GLU A 130 -8.77 -6.84 -28.52
CA GLU A 130 -7.51 -7.40 -28.99
C GLU A 130 -7.90 -8.63 -29.83
N GLU A 131 -7.94 -8.41 -31.15
CA GLU A 131 -7.87 -9.47 -32.14
C GLU A 131 -6.40 -9.92 -32.15
N ASP A 132 -6.11 -11.06 -31.52
CA ASP A 132 -4.88 -11.80 -31.75
C ASP A 132 -4.94 -12.35 -33.19
N GLU A 133 -4.47 -11.56 -34.15
CA GLU A 133 -3.87 -12.07 -35.38
C GLU A 133 -2.41 -12.47 -35.09
N GLU A 134 -2.16 -13.77 -34.93
CA GLU A 134 -0.94 -14.45 -35.40
C GLU A 134 -1.41 -15.85 -35.83
N ASP A 135 -1.74 -16.07 -37.10
CA ASP A 135 -0.85 -16.29 -38.27
C ASP A 135 -0.06 -17.60 -38.20
N GLU A 136 0.07 -18.18 -39.39
CA GLU A 136 0.10 -19.59 -39.73
C GLU A 136 1.32 -20.42 -39.28
N GLY A 137 1.06 -21.72 -39.12
CA GLY A 137 2.05 -22.80 -39.11
C GLY A 137 1.52 -24.03 -39.81
#